data_AF-A0A7L2R4P4-F1
#
_entry.id   AF-A0A7L2R4P4-F1
#
_cell.length_a   1.000
_cell.length_b   1.000
_cell.length_c   1.000
_cell.angle_alpha   90.00
_cell.angle_beta   90.00
_cell.angle_gamma   90.00
#
_symmetry.space_group_name_H-M   'P 1'
#
loop_
_entity.id
_entity.type
_entity.pdbx_description
1 polymer ?
#
loop_
_entity_poly.entity_id
_entity_poly.type
_entity_poly.pdbx_seq_one_letter_code
_entity_poly.pdbx_strand_id
1 'polypeptide(L)'
;LDDDFQLIQRNFLEKHYQEFDDSEENKLVYTDIFNEYISLVEKYIEEKLLDRIRGFDMVAFTVSLQQHKDEMPGDIFDLLLTFTDFLAFKEMFLEYRA
;
A
#
# COMPACT_ATOMS: atom_id res chain seq x y z
N LEU A 1 12.06 3.49 3.40
CA LEU A 1 10.70 3.94 3.81
C LEU A 1 10.83 4.64 5.15
N ASP A 2 9.99 5.64 5.40
CA ASP A 2 10.03 6.44 6.64
C ASP A 2 9.60 5.60 7.86
N ASP A 3 10.12 5.92 9.04
CA ASP A 3 9.84 5.17 10.29
C ASP A 3 8.35 5.19 10.65
N ASP A 4 7.64 6.28 10.33
CA ASP A 4 6.19 6.39 10.52
C ASP A 4 5.42 5.34 9.71
N PHE A 5 5.81 5.14 8.45
CA PHE A 5 5.15 4.17 7.57
C PHE A 5 5.38 2.74 8.05
N GLN A 6 6.60 2.45 8.49
CA GLN A 6 6.95 1.14 9.06
C GLN A 6 6.14 0.84 10.31
N LEU A 7 5.91 1.83 11.17
CA LEU A 7 5.07 1.68 12.36
C LEU A 7 3.60 1.44 12.00
N ILE A 8 3.05 2.22 11.07
CA ILE A 8 1.66 2.05 10.60
C ILE A 8 1.47 0.67 9.97
N GLN A 9 2.40 0.25 9.11
CA GLN A 9 2.38 -1.06 8.47
C GLN A 9 2.47 -2.19 9.50
N ARG A 10 3.35 -2.07 10.51
CA ARG A 10 3.44 -3.06 11.59
C ARG A 10 2.17 -3.15 12.42
N ASN A 11 1.59 -2.03 12.82
CA ASN A 11 0.32 -2.01 13.55
C ASN A 11 -0.80 -2.66 12.74
N PHE A 12 -0.82 -2.44 11.41
CA PHE A 12 -1.77 -3.08 10.51
C PHE A 12 -1.56 -4.60 10.43
N LEU A 13 -0.30 -5.04 10.29
CA LEU A 13 0.07 -6.46 10.30
C LEU A 13 -0.34 -7.12 11.62
N GLU A 14 -0.02 -6.52 12.77
CA GLU A 14 -0.39 -7.03 14.11
C GLU A 14 -1.89 -7.19 14.31
N LYS A 15 -2.71 -6.33 13.68
CA LYS A 15 -4.16 -6.41 13.76
C LYS A 15 -4.74 -7.58 12.96
N HIS A 16 -4.10 -7.95 11.84
CA HIS A 16 -4.69 -8.86 10.84
C HIS A 16 -3.91 -10.16 10.60
N TYR A 17 -2.71 -10.34 11.16
CA TYR A 17 -1.84 -11.49 10.86
C TYR A 17 -2.45 -12.86 11.15
N GLN A 18 -3.38 -12.93 12.12
CA GLN A 18 -4.06 -14.19 12.47
C GLN A 18 -5.04 -14.64 11.38
N GLU A 19 -5.54 -13.72 10.57
CA GLU A 19 -6.45 -14.03 9.48
C GLU A 19 -5.70 -14.71 8.33
N PHE A 20 -4.39 -14.45 8.16
CA PHE A 20 -3.60 -14.98 7.05
C PHE A 20 -2.96 -16.34 7.36
N ASP A 21 -3.09 -17.24 6.40
CA ASP A 21 -2.43 -18.54 6.39
C ASP A 21 -1.84 -18.88 5.02
N ASP A 22 -0.92 -19.83 5.04
CA ASP A 22 -0.15 -20.30 3.89
C ASP A 22 -0.95 -21.27 2.99
N SER A 23 -2.28 -21.22 3.04
CA SER A 23 -3.14 -21.96 2.12
C SER A 23 -3.11 -21.31 0.73
N GLU A 24 -3.21 -22.12 -0.32
CA GLU A 24 -3.45 -21.63 -1.68
C GLU A 24 -4.84 -20.97 -1.81
N GLU A 25 -5.82 -21.38 -1.00
CA GLU A 25 -7.16 -20.79 -1.01
C GLU A 25 -7.20 -19.47 -0.23
N ASN A 26 -7.69 -18.40 -0.89
CA ASN A 26 -7.83 -17.09 -0.26
C ASN A 26 -9.17 -16.99 0.49
N LYS A 27 -9.13 -16.52 1.74
CA LYS A 27 -10.34 -16.24 2.52
C LYS A 27 -11.05 -15.01 1.96
N LEU A 28 -12.37 -14.99 2.05
CA LEU A 28 -13.19 -13.83 1.62
C LEU A 28 -12.76 -12.54 2.34
N VAL A 29 -12.41 -12.65 3.63
CA VAL A 29 -11.94 -11.53 4.47
C VAL A 29 -10.66 -10.88 3.95
N TYR A 30 -9.85 -11.59 3.15
CA TYR A 30 -8.63 -11.01 2.58
C TYR A 30 -8.93 -9.82 1.69
N THR A 31 -10.05 -9.83 0.98
CA THR A 31 -10.49 -8.71 0.14
C THR A 31 -10.76 -7.47 0.99
N ASP A 32 -11.47 -7.63 2.10
CA ASP A 32 -11.81 -6.51 3.00
C ASP A 32 -10.55 -5.94 3.65
N ILE A 33 -9.66 -6.81 4.14
CA ILE A 33 -8.39 -6.39 4.75
C ILE A 33 -7.49 -5.72 3.71
N PHE A 34 -7.43 -6.25 2.50
CA PHE A 34 -6.64 -5.66 1.42
C PHE A 34 -7.15 -4.26 1.06
N ASN A 35 -8.46 -4.08 0.92
CA ASN A 35 -9.05 -2.75 0.68
C ASN A 35 -8.76 -1.77 1.83
N GLU A 36 -8.76 -2.25 3.08
CA GLU A 36 -8.35 -1.44 4.24
C GLU A 36 -6.88 -1.02 4.14
N TYR A 37 -6.00 -1.93 3.72
CA TYR A 37 -4.58 -1.64 3.49
C TYR A 37 -4.36 -0.62 2.37
N ILE A 38 -5.02 -0.78 1.22
CA ILE A 38 -4.94 0.18 0.12
C ILE A 38 -5.35 1.57 0.61
N SER A 39 -6.49 1.66 1.29
CA SER A 39 -6.98 2.93 1.84
C SER A 39 -5.99 3.56 2.83
N LEU A 40 -5.32 2.74 3.65
CA LEU A 40 -4.31 3.18 4.60
C LEU A 40 -3.07 3.75 3.90
N VAL A 41 -2.56 3.05 2.89
CA VAL A 41 -1.38 3.47 2.11
C VAL A 41 -1.70 4.73 1.29
N GLU A 42 -2.84 4.76 0.60
CA GLU A 42 -3.30 5.92 -0.18
C GLU A 42 -3.40 7.15 0.72
N LYS A 43 -4.07 7.04 1.87
CA LYS A 43 -4.21 8.14 2.81
C LYS A 43 -2.86 8.62 3.34
N TYR A 44 -1.96 7.71 3.68
CA TYR A 44 -0.62 8.08 4.16
C TYR A 44 0.16 8.87 3.11
N ILE A 45 0.13 8.42 1.85
CA ILE A 45 0.78 9.11 0.73
C ILE A 45 0.16 10.49 0.53
N GLU A 46 -1.17 10.59 0.50
CA GLU A 46 -1.90 11.85 0.35
C GLU A 46 -1.54 12.84 1.46
N GLU A 47 -1.56 12.43 2.73
CA GLU A 47 -1.22 13.28 3.87
C GLU A 47 0.23 13.78 3.80
N LYS A 48 1.19 12.92 3.47
CA LYS A 48 2.60 13.31 3.33
C LYS A 48 2.82 14.25 2.14
N LEU A 49 2.05 14.11 1.05
CA LEU A 49 2.13 15.01 -0.10
C LEU A 49 1.47 16.36 0.19
N LEU A 50 0.32 16.39 0.89
CA LEU A 50 -0.34 17.62 1.33
C LEU A 50 0.51 18.42 2.32
N ASP A 51 1.21 17.74 3.24
CA ASP A 51 2.09 18.40 4.21
C ASP A 51 3.28 19.11 3.53
N ARG A 52 3.79 18.52 2.44
CA ARG A 52 4.92 19.07 1.67
C ARG A 52 4.49 20.07 0.59
N ILE A 53 3.33 19.88 -0.02
CA ILE A 53 2.84 20.65 -1.17
C ILE A 53 1.49 21.26 -0.82
N ARG A 54 1.47 22.56 -0.57
CA ARG A 54 0.23 23.29 -0.28
C ARG A 54 -0.69 23.28 -1.50
N GLY A 55 -1.93 22.83 -1.29
CA GLY A 55 -2.93 22.74 -2.37
C GLY A 55 -2.70 21.55 -3.30
N PHE A 56 -1.97 20.52 -2.85
CA PHE A 56 -1.87 19.25 -3.56
C PHE A 56 -3.25 18.64 -3.77
N ASP A 57 -3.47 18.08 -4.97
CA ASP A 57 -4.70 17.41 -5.37
C ASP A 57 -4.33 15.99 -5.82
N MET A 58 -4.80 15.00 -5.07
CA MET A 58 -4.46 13.60 -5.31
C MET A 58 -5.05 13.07 -6.63
N VAL A 59 -6.21 13.60 -7.05
CA VAL A 59 -6.88 13.21 -8.30
C VAL A 59 -6.10 13.76 -9.50
N ALA A 60 -5.71 15.03 -9.45
CA ALA A 60 -4.87 15.63 -10.48
C ALA A 60 -3.50 14.90 -10.56
N PHE A 61 -2.93 14.54 -9.41
CA PHE A 61 -1.67 13.80 -9.35
C PHE A 61 -1.76 12.41 -9.97
N THR A 62 -2.81 11.63 -9.68
CA THR A 62 -2.99 10.29 -10.29
C THR A 62 -3.20 10.35 -11.80
N VAL A 63 -3.94 11.36 -12.29
CA VAL A 63 -4.11 11.59 -13.73
C VAL A 63 -2.77 11.92 -14.39
N SER A 64 -2.00 12.85 -13.81
CA SER A 64 -0.66 13.17 -14.31
C SER A 64 0.29 11.97 -14.23
N LEU A 65 0.25 11.19 -13.16
CA LEU A 65 1.01 9.95 -13.00
C LEU A 65 0.76 8.96 -14.15
N GLN A 66 -0.50 8.76 -14.54
CA GLN A 66 -0.86 7.87 -15.63
C GLN A 66 -0.40 8.41 -17.00
N GLN A 67 -0.46 9.73 -17.20
CA GLN A 67 -0.06 10.37 -18.45
C GLN A 67 1.46 10.43 -18.64
N HIS A 68 2.21 10.55 -17.55
CA HIS A 68 3.67 10.68 -17.53
C HIS A 68 4.38 9.39 -17.07
N LYS A 69 3.69 8.24 -17.14
CA LYS A 69 4.23 6.95 -16.69
C LYS A 69 5.57 6.60 -17.36
N ASP A 70 5.74 6.95 -18.64
CA ASP A 70 6.97 6.70 -19.40
C ASP A 70 8.13 7.65 -19.05
N GLU A 71 7.85 8.78 -18.40
CA GLU A 71 8.85 9.79 -18.01
C GLU A 71 9.31 9.62 -16.56
N MET A 72 8.60 8.80 -15.77
CA MET A 72 8.95 8.52 -14.40
C MET A 72 10.00 7.41 -14.29
N PRO A 73 10.88 7.46 -13.26
CA PRO A 73 11.73 6.32 -12.93
C PRO A 73 10.84 5.10 -12.65
N GLY A 74 11.00 4.05 -13.45
CA GLY A 74 10.18 2.83 -13.35
C GLY A 74 10.09 2.30 -11.92
N ASP A 75 11.22 2.35 -11.19
CA ASP A 75 11.34 1.89 -9.80
C ASP A 75 10.34 2.53 -8.82
N ILE A 76 9.93 3.79 -9.04
CA ILE A 76 8.96 4.47 -8.16
C ILE A 76 7.55 3.98 -8.46
N PHE A 77 7.23 3.82 -9.75
CA PHE A 77 5.90 3.35 -10.15
C PHE A 77 5.73 1.87 -9.78
N ASP A 78 6.79 1.07 -9.94
CA ASP A 78 6.84 -0.33 -9.50
C ASP A 78 6.68 -0.42 -7.98
N LEU A 79 7.30 0.47 -7.19
CA LEU A 79 7.08 0.54 -5.75
C LEU A 79 5.63 0.90 -5.37
N LEU A 80 4.96 1.78 -6.13
CA LEU A 80 3.54 2.07 -5.89
C LEU A 80 2.65 0.88 -6.28
N LEU A 81 2.99 0.18 -7.36
CA LEU A 81 2.32 -1.03 -7.81
C LEU A 81 2.40 -2.15 -6.80
N THR A 82 3.55 -2.34 -6.13
CA THR A 82 3.69 -3.39 -5.11
C THR A 82 2.76 -3.19 -3.91
N PHE A 83 2.38 -1.95 -3.57
CA PHE A 83 1.36 -1.72 -2.55
C PHE A 83 -0.04 -2.16 -3.00
N THR A 84 -0.31 -2.12 -4.31
CA THR A 84 -1.56 -2.56 -4.94
C THR A 84 -1.54 -4.03 -5.39
N ASP A 85 -0.44 -4.74 -5.15
CA ASP A 85 -0.30 -6.14 -5.50
C ASP A 85 -0.74 -7.04 -4.33
N PHE A 86 -1.78 -7.84 -4.58
CA PHE A 86 -2.33 -8.73 -3.56
C PHE A 86 -1.37 -9.87 -3.16
N LEU A 87 -0.56 -10.38 -4.09
CA LEU A 87 0.38 -11.47 -3.81
C LEU A 87 1.50 -10.96 -2.90
N ALA A 88 2.10 -9.82 -3.24
CA ALA A 88 3.11 -9.18 -2.40
C ALA A 88 2.55 -8.83 -1.00
N PHE A 89 1.30 -8.36 -0.95
CA PHE A 89 0.60 -8.11 0.30
C PHE A 89 0.40 -9.37 1.14
N LYS A 90 -0.02 -10.48 0.53
CA LYS A 90 -0.18 -11.76 1.24
C LYS A 90 1.16 -12.28 1.74
N GLU A 91 2.20 -12.25 0.91
CA GLU A 91 3.56 -12.65 1.30
C GLU A 91 4.04 -11.87 2.53
N MET A 92 3.83 -10.55 2.57
CA MET A 92 4.19 -9.72 3.72
C MET A 92 3.55 -10.21 5.04
N PHE A 93 2.30 -10.69 5.00
CA PHE A 93 1.65 -11.28 6.18
C PHE A 93 2.22 -12.64 6.57
N LEU A 94 2.58 -13.47 5.58
CA LEU A 94 3.19 -14.77 5.82
C LEU A 94 4.60 -14.62 6.42
N GLU A 95 5.39 -13.68 5.89
CA GLU A 95 6.71 -13.33 6.44
C GLU A 95 6.61 -12.75 7.85
N TYR A 96 5.61 -11.91 8.13
CA TYR A 96 5.42 -11.34 9.46
C TYR A 96 5.08 -12.41 10.52
N ARG A 97 4.44 -13.50 10.11
CA ARG A 97 4.05 -14.60 11.00
C ARG A 97 5.17 -15.63 11.22
N ALA A 98 6.15 -15.71 10.32
CA ALA A 98 7.25 -16.68 10.34
C ALA A 98 8.25 -16.43 11.49
#